data_AF-A0A358KLQ9-F1
#
_entry.id   AF-A0A358KLQ9-F1
#
_cell.length_a   1.000
_cell.length_b   1.000
_cell.length_c   1.000
_cell.angle_alpha   90.00
_cell.angle_beta   90.00
_cell.angle_gamma   90.00
#
_symmetry.space_group_name_H-M   'P 1'
#
loop_
_entity.id
_entity.type
_entity.pdbx_description
1 polymer ?
#
loop_
_entity_poly.entity_id
_entity_poly.type
_entity_poly.pdbx_seq_one_letter_code
_entity_poly.pdbx_strand_id
1 'polypeptide(L)'
;GGEGSMLDNTALFFGSASSAFHLSRNYPLLLFGGKNMGFKHGHYLKYGEGNDKNQATSGISNDSGWRAEMRYTELPLSNLYLTMLHKLGVEANSFGGSTETLREV
;
A
#
# COMPACT_ATOMS: atom_id res chain seq x y z
N GLY A 1 22.28 -18.24 -14.82
CA GLY A 1 20.86 -18.06 -14.47
C GLY A 1 20.72 -18.11 -12.97
N GLY A 2 19.80 -17.35 -12.38
CA GLY A 2 19.51 -17.41 -10.94
C GLY A 2 18.58 -18.59 -10.61
N GLU A 3 18.51 -18.94 -9.33
CA GLU A 3 17.59 -19.96 -8.80
C GLU A 3 16.11 -19.52 -8.91
N GLY A 4 15.22 -20.45 -9.26
CA GLY A 4 13.77 -20.23 -9.32
C GLY A 4 13.24 -19.66 -10.64
N SER A 5 11.94 -19.29 -10.64
CA SER A 5 11.25 -18.72 -11.80
C SER A 5 11.55 -17.23 -11.98
N MET A 6 11.19 -16.65 -13.14
CA MET A 6 11.30 -15.21 -13.36
C MET A 6 10.53 -14.40 -12.31
N LEU A 7 9.35 -14.88 -11.91
CA LEU A 7 8.51 -14.22 -10.92
C LEU A 7 9.08 -14.36 -9.49
N ASP A 8 9.83 -15.42 -9.18
CA ASP A 8 10.52 -15.53 -7.88
C ASP A 8 11.58 -14.43 -7.72
N ASN A 9 12.14 -13.96 -8.83
CA ASN A 9 13.22 -12.97 -8.90
C ASN A 9 12.76 -11.57 -9.34
N THR A 10 11.45 -11.34 -9.48
CA THR A 10 10.87 -10.06 -9.91
C THR A 10 9.72 -9.67 -8.99
N ALA A 11 9.74 -8.46 -8.44
CA ALA A 11 8.62 -7.88 -7.71
C ALA A 11 7.84 -6.93 -8.62
N LEU A 12 6.53 -7.16 -8.77
CA LEU A 12 5.62 -6.28 -9.49
C LEU A 12 4.69 -5.60 -8.48
N PHE A 13 4.78 -4.28 -8.38
CA PHE A 13 3.85 -3.47 -7.59
C PHE A 13 2.89 -2.75 -8.54
N PHE A 14 1.59 -3.05 -8.42
CA PHE A 14 0.57 -2.56 -9.33
C PHE A 14 -0.60 -1.97 -8.54
N GLY A 15 -1.10 -0.82 -8.99
CA GLY A 15 -2.22 -0.16 -8.33
C GLY A 15 -2.58 1.19 -8.94
N SER A 16 -3.38 1.97 -8.21
CA SER A 16 -3.87 3.29 -8.62
C SER A 16 -3.30 4.41 -7.75
N ALA A 17 -3.21 5.62 -8.31
CA ALA A 17 -2.91 6.84 -7.54
C ALA A 17 -4.17 7.48 -6.91
N SER A 18 -5.33 6.81 -7.03
CA SER A 18 -6.63 7.23 -6.50
C SER A 18 -7.45 6.00 -6.07
N SER A 19 -8.28 6.16 -5.04
CA SER A 19 -9.31 5.18 -4.68
C SER A 19 -10.68 5.58 -5.25
N ALA A 20 -11.69 5.80 -4.40
CA ALA A 20 -12.95 6.41 -4.83
C ALA A 20 -12.75 7.89 -5.22
N PHE A 21 -13.69 8.51 -5.95
CA PHE A 21 -13.75 9.93 -6.35
C PHE A 21 -12.47 10.79 -6.14
N HIS A 22 -11.35 10.43 -6.76
CA HIS A 22 -10.06 11.14 -6.70
C HIS A 22 -9.48 11.36 -5.28
N LEU A 23 -9.86 10.53 -4.32
CA LEU A 23 -9.28 10.58 -2.98
C LEU A 23 -7.89 9.95 -2.99
N SER A 24 -6.92 10.71 -2.49
CA SER A 24 -5.52 10.28 -2.35
C SER A 24 -5.31 9.42 -1.10
N ARG A 25 -6.12 8.36 -0.93
CA ARG A 25 -6.24 7.55 0.29
C ARG A 25 -6.54 6.09 -0.03
N ASN A 26 -6.03 5.16 0.78
CA ASN A 26 -6.22 3.69 0.66
C ASN A 26 -6.28 3.19 -0.79
N TYR A 27 -5.19 3.40 -1.52
CA TYR A 27 -5.13 2.92 -2.90
C TYR A 27 -5.25 1.40 -2.96
N PRO A 28 -5.95 0.86 -3.96
CA PRO A 28 -5.87 -0.56 -4.27
C PRO A 28 -4.46 -0.84 -4.80
N LEU A 29 -3.67 -1.55 -4.01
CA LEU A 29 -2.28 -1.90 -4.32
C LEU A 29 -2.14 -3.42 -4.24
N LEU A 30 -1.50 -4.01 -5.24
CA LEU A 30 -1.22 -5.43 -5.35
C LEU A 30 0.28 -5.63 -5.55
N LEU A 31 0.84 -6.58 -4.81
CA LEU A 31 2.23 -6.98 -4.94
C LEU A 31 2.28 -8.44 -5.40
N PHE A 32 3.10 -8.71 -6.40
CA PHE A 32 3.31 -10.06 -6.95
C PHE A 32 4.80 -10.36 -7.05
N GLY A 33 5.16 -11.64 -6.89
CA GLY A 33 6.53 -12.13 -7.10
C GLY A 33 7.53 -11.70 -6.03
N GLY A 34 8.82 -11.83 -6.32
CA GLY A 34 9.89 -11.47 -5.39
C GLY A 34 10.03 -12.44 -4.21
N LYS A 35 9.68 -13.71 -4.39
CA LYS A 35 9.89 -14.77 -3.38
C LYS A 35 11.35 -14.81 -2.90
N ASN A 36 12.31 -14.70 -3.83
CA ASN A 36 13.74 -14.67 -3.52
C ASN A 36 14.21 -13.33 -2.91
N MET A 37 13.35 -12.31 -2.91
CA MET A 37 13.54 -11.03 -2.21
C MET A 37 12.88 -11.03 -0.82
N GLY A 38 12.28 -12.15 -0.41
CA GLY A 38 11.70 -12.33 0.92
C GLY A 38 10.26 -11.83 1.09
N PHE A 39 9.55 -11.49 0.00
CA PHE A 39 8.13 -11.13 0.05
C PHE A 39 7.25 -12.34 0.35
N LYS A 40 6.27 -12.17 1.24
CA LYS A 40 5.30 -13.20 1.62
C LYS A 40 3.91 -12.81 1.12
N HIS A 41 3.35 -13.63 0.23
CA HIS A 41 2.06 -13.39 -0.41
C HIS A 41 0.92 -14.12 0.28
N GLY A 42 -0.32 -13.80 -0.10
CA GLY A 42 -1.54 -14.43 0.44
C GLY A 42 -2.18 -13.65 1.58
N HIS A 43 -1.79 -12.39 1.79
CA HIS A 43 -2.29 -11.54 2.85
C HIS A 43 -3.09 -10.36 2.28
N TYR A 44 -4.17 -10.00 2.96
CA TYR A 44 -4.83 -8.71 2.79
C TYR A 44 -4.42 -7.80 3.94
N LEU A 45 -3.53 -6.86 3.65
CA LEU A 45 -2.99 -5.95 4.65
C LEU A 45 -3.80 -4.66 4.69
N LYS A 46 -4.27 -4.32 5.88
CA LYS A 46 -5.03 -3.10 6.14
C LYS A 46 -4.40 -2.38 7.32
N TYR A 47 -4.05 -1.11 7.10
CA TYR A 47 -3.41 -0.24 8.08
C TYR A 47 -4.32 0.95 8.41
N GLY A 48 -4.11 1.55 9.58
CA GLY A 48 -4.96 2.61 10.12
C GLY A 48 -6.08 2.08 11.02
N GLU A 49 -6.82 3.00 11.64
CA GLU A 49 -7.84 2.70 12.65
C GLU A 49 -9.16 3.40 12.32
N GLY A 50 -10.28 2.68 12.41
CA GLY A 50 -11.63 3.24 12.26
C GLY A 50 -12.20 3.27 10.83
N ASN A 51 -11.47 2.77 9.82
CA ASN A 51 -11.95 2.69 8.43
C ASN A 51 -12.40 1.29 8.02
N ASP A 52 -13.39 0.70 8.71
CA ASP A 52 -13.83 -0.69 8.46
C ASP A 52 -14.29 -0.96 7.03
N LYS A 53 -14.86 0.06 6.38
CA LYS A 53 -15.43 -0.04 5.02
C LYS A 53 -14.48 0.38 3.90
N ASN A 54 -13.18 0.58 4.19
CA ASN A 54 -12.15 0.95 3.21
C ASN A 54 -12.52 2.16 2.34
N GLN A 55 -13.30 3.12 2.88
CA GLN A 55 -13.82 4.24 2.10
C GLN A 55 -14.47 3.83 0.77
N ALA A 56 -15.21 2.72 0.73
CA ALA A 56 -16.00 2.32 -0.42
C ALA A 56 -17.16 3.31 -0.66
N THR A 57 -16.85 4.47 -1.23
CA THR A 57 -17.81 5.51 -1.65
C THR A 57 -18.06 5.46 -3.16
N SER A 58 -17.49 4.47 -3.85
CA SER A 58 -17.79 4.14 -5.24
C SER A 58 -19.30 3.86 -5.38
N GLY A 59 -20.02 4.73 -6.08
CA GLY A 59 -21.46 4.60 -6.30
C GLY A 59 -22.35 5.47 -5.40
N ILE A 60 -21.78 6.37 -4.59
CA ILE A 60 -22.57 7.44 -3.95
C ILE A 60 -23.22 8.30 -5.05
N SER A 61 -24.53 8.50 -4.96
CA SER A 61 -25.34 9.27 -5.90
C SER A 61 -25.77 10.65 -5.38
N ASN A 62 -25.26 11.07 -4.22
CA ASN A 62 -25.58 12.34 -3.56
C ASN A 62 -24.35 13.01 -2.93
N ASP A 63 -24.55 14.11 -2.20
CA ASP A 63 -23.49 14.96 -1.67
C ASP A 63 -22.77 14.47 -0.40
N SER A 64 -23.20 13.33 0.14
CA SER A 64 -22.66 12.84 1.41
C SER A 64 -21.16 12.54 1.34
N GLY A 65 -20.65 12.14 0.17
CA GLY A 65 -19.24 11.74 -0.01
C GLY A 65 -18.25 12.89 0.16
N TRP A 66 -18.58 14.09 -0.32
CA TRP A 66 -17.67 15.25 -0.28
C TRP A 66 -17.86 16.15 0.94
N ARG A 67 -18.97 15.98 1.67
CA ARG A 67 -19.26 16.72 2.92
C ARG A 67 -18.87 15.95 4.17
N ALA A 68 -18.46 14.69 4.03
CA ALA A 68 -18.05 13.86 5.16
C ALA A 68 -16.68 14.28 5.68
N GLU A 69 -16.60 14.51 6.99
CA GLU A 69 -15.33 14.66 7.69
C GLU A 69 -14.63 13.31 7.85
N MET A 70 -13.30 13.33 7.83
CA MET A 70 -12.49 12.16 8.13
C MET A 70 -12.54 11.90 9.64
N ARG A 71 -13.08 10.74 10.04
CA ARG A 71 -13.23 10.34 11.46
C ARG A 71 -12.34 9.17 11.87
N TYR A 72 -11.35 8.85 11.05
CA TYR A 72 -10.46 7.70 11.22
C TYR A 72 -9.05 8.10 10.82
N THR A 73 -8.08 7.30 11.23
CA THR A 73 -6.65 7.54 11.00
C THR A 73 -6.13 6.60 9.92
N GLU A 74 -5.34 7.12 9.01
CA GLU A 74 -4.60 6.35 8.01
C GLU A 74 -3.10 6.49 8.22
N LEU A 75 -2.34 5.47 7.82
CA LEU A 75 -0.89 5.56 7.79
C LEU A 75 -0.42 6.16 6.45
N PRO A 76 0.68 6.93 6.44
CA PRO A 76 1.27 7.42 5.20
C PRO A 76 1.69 6.26 4.29
N LEU A 77 1.32 6.33 3.01
CA LEU A 77 1.76 5.37 2.00
C LEU A 77 3.30 5.32 1.87
N SER A 78 3.97 6.42 2.16
CA SER A 78 5.43 6.50 2.21
C SER A 78 6.06 5.52 3.21
N ASN A 79 5.34 5.07 4.26
CA ASN A 79 5.82 4.00 5.14
C ASN A 79 5.97 2.67 4.37
N LEU A 80 5.04 2.36 3.44
CA LEU A 80 5.14 1.19 2.58
C LEU A 80 6.35 1.28 1.65
N TYR A 81 6.54 2.43 1.00
CA TYR A 81 7.67 2.62 0.09
C TYR A 81 9.02 2.54 0.80
N LEU A 82 9.14 3.13 2.00
CA LEU A 82 10.36 2.98 2.80
C LEU A 82 10.62 1.51 3.18
N THR A 83 9.57 0.77 3.54
CA THR A 83 9.67 -0.67 3.83
C THR A 83 10.14 -1.48 2.62
N MET A 84 9.61 -1.17 1.43
CA MET A 84 10.02 -1.82 0.18
C MET A 84 11.47 -1.53 -0.18
N LEU A 85 11.94 -0.28 -0.01
CA LEU A 85 13.34 0.08 -0.22
C LEU A 85 14.26 -0.75 0.67
N HIS A 86 13.96 -0.87 1.96
CA HIS A 86 14.74 -1.70 2.89
C HIS A 86 14.72 -3.18 2.51
N LYS A 87 13.55 -3.73 2.15
CA LYS A 87 13.41 -5.12 1.67
C LYS A 87 14.28 -5.41 0.45
N LEU A 88 14.46 -4.42 -0.42
CA LEU A 88 15.29 -4.50 -1.62
C LEU A 88 16.78 -4.17 -1.35
N GLY A 89 17.16 -3.98 -0.09
CA GLY A 89 18.56 -3.71 0.30
C GLY A 89 19.00 -2.26 0.07
N VAL A 90 18.07 -1.33 -0.14
CA VAL A 90 18.39 0.10 -0.29
C VAL A 90 18.48 0.74 1.09
N GLU A 91 19.65 1.29 1.40
CA GLU A 91 19.89 2.07 2.61
C GLU A 91 19.23 3.46 2.50
N ALA A 92 18.03 3.60 3.04
CA ALA A 92 17.29 4.85 3.08
C ALA A 92 16.79 5.14 4.50
N ASN A 93 17.10 6.30 5.07
CA ASN A 93 16.60 6.67 6.40
C ASN A 93 15.20 7.27 6.37
N SER A 94 14.74 7.71 5.20
CA SER A 94 13.40 8.26 5.01
C SER A 94 12.96 8.17 3.54
N PHE A 95 11.66 8.25 3.30
CA PHE A 95 11.09 8.39 1.96
C PHE A 95 9.80 9.21 2.04
N GLY A 96 9.63 10.23 1.19
CA GLY A 96 8.38 11.01 1.13
C GLY A 96 7.93 11.62 2.46
N GLY A 97 8.86 11.94 3.36
CA GLY A 97 8.57 12.46 4.71
C GLY A 97 8.36 11.39 5.79
N SER A 98 8.26 10.11 5.41
CA SER A 98 8.20 9.00 6.37
C SER A 98 9.58 8.57 6.83
N THR A 99 9.70 8.28 8.13
CA THR A 99 10.85 7.63 8.76
C THR A 99 10.49 6.27 9.36
N GLU A 100 9.25 5.83 9.18
CA GLU A 100 8.69 4.61 9.76
C GLU A 100 8.45 3.55 8.69
N THR A 101 8.59 2.29 9.07
CA THR A 101 8.29 1.12 8.23
C THR A 101 7.03 0.41 8.71
N LEU A 102 6.44 -0.36 7.80
CA LEU A 102 5.36 -1.29 8.11
C LEU A 102 5.96 -2.62 8.56
N ARG A 103 5.29 -3.29 9.50
CA ARG A 103 5.77 -4.57 10.04
C ARG A 103 5.75 -5.71 9.03
N GLU A 104 4.83 -5.64 8.07
CA GLU A 104 4.56 -6.74 7.14
C GLU A 104 4.48 -6.21 5.71
N VAL A 105 5.46 -6.61 4.90
CA VAL A 105 5.54 -6.55 3.44
C VAL A 105 6.49 -7.67 3.03
#